data_AF-R0MPK0-F1
#
_entry.id   AF-R0MPK0-F1
#
_cell.length_a   1.000
_cell.length_b   1.000
_cell.length_c   1.000
_cell.angle_alpha   90.00
_cell.angle_beta   90.00
_cell.angle_gamma   90.00
#
_symmetry.space_group_name_H-M   'P 1'
#
loop_
_entity.id
_entity.type
_entity.pdbx_description
1 polymer ?
#
loop_
_entity_poly.entity_id
_entity_poly.type
_entity_poly.pdbx_seq_one_letter_code
_entity_poly.pdbx_strand_id
1 'polypeptide(L)'
;MKISVTIEEHGVREEIILNYSIKNKQCKDCEKVEAKQHWKAIVQVRHKAEHKRFFIHLEQLILKHKAYTETTNIKIRNNGIDFYFGDRANAVKLVKFLESFFPVKVLTSERLISKDIQNSKSNYKFSFSVEVVPFFTDDLLVIEKNFAHSLGIAPIVLVKKLANTISLLDFINLKIIKLNANQYFSNRDKFNLLCSSKLLTKFTIIEINKPILKREGYHLVPITVTKNEMDVFEIKTHLGKDLKEEDTLLGYDLTNFNNSIITEDVPELVLVRKETNKNVKWKENLNLNEEHFYYLEDVANDKEIVGNLCEIENKNEIIEEFELKMNV
;
A
#
# COMPACT_ATOMS: atom_id res chain seq x y z
N MET A 1 9.37 45.92 -30.29
CA MET A 1 9.75 45.05 -31.42
C MET A 1 9.00 45.52 -32.64
N LYS A 2 9.67 45.77 -33.78
CA LYS A 2 9.02 46.18 -35.02
C LYS A 2 8.99 44.98 -35.96
N ILE A 3 7.81 44.62 -36.46
CA ILE A 3 7.63 43.51 -37.40
C ILE A 3 6.98 44.12 -38.64
N SER A 4 7.62 44.00 -39.80
CA SER A 4 6.94 44.30 -41.06
C SER A 4 6.18 43.06 -41.51
N VAL A 5 4.93 43.26 -41.89
CA VAL A 5 4.06 42.24 -42.47
C VAL A 5 3.65 42.73 -43.84
N THR A 6 3.89 41.90 -44.85
CA THR A 6 3.43 42.17 -46.21
C THR A 6 2.12 41.43 -46.43
N ILE A 7 1.07 42.16 -46.80
CA ILE A 7 -0.24 41.58 -47.11
C ILE A 7 -0.42 41.63 -48.63
N GLU A 8 -0.82 40.50 -49.23
CA GLU A 8 -1.19 40.42 -50.63
C GLU A 8 -2.68 40.07 -50.75
N GLU A 9 -3.50 41.02 -51.17
CA GLU A 9 -4.88 40.77 -51.57
C GLU A 9 -5.12 41.31 -52.98
N HIS A 10 -5.78 40.51 -53.82
CA HIS A 10 -6.12 40.86 -55.22
C HIS A 10 -4.96 41.41 -56.07
N GLY A 11 -3.73 40.91 -55.86
CA GLY A 11 -2.56 41.28 -56.67
C GLY A 11 -1.86 42.58 -56.25
N VAL A 12 -2.31 43.22 -55.16
CA VAL A 12 -1.64 44.39 -54.56
C VAL A 12 -0.84 43.93 -53.35
N ARG A 13 0.45 44.31 -53.30
CA ARG A 13 1.35 44.02 -52.17
C ARG A 13 1.54 45.27 -51.33
N GLU A 14 1.10 45.25 -50.08
CA GLU A 14 1.31 46.36 -49.15
C GLU A 14 2.16 45.92 -47.96
N GLU A 15 3.20 46.70 -47.63
CA GLU A 15 4.04 46.45 -46.47
C GLU A 15 3.59 47.33 -45.29
N ILE A 16 3.15 46.68 -44.21
CA ILE A 16 2.67 47.34 -43.00
C ILE A 16 3.67 47.09 -41.87
N ILE A 17 4.12 48.16 -41.21
CA ILE A 17 5.04 48.07 -40.08
C ILE A 17 4.24 48.07 -38.78
N LEU A 18 4.21 46.94 -38.08
CA LEU A 18 3.60 46.79 -36.77
C LEU A 18 4.59 47.08 -35.65
N ASN A 19 4.23 48.01 -34.76
CA ASN A 19 5.02 48.35 -33.58
C ASN A 19 4.47 47.63 -32.34
N TYR A 20 5.11 46.56 -31.91
CA TYR A 20 4.76 45.86 -30.66
C TYR A 20 5.53 46.46 -29.47
N SER A 21 4.79 46.85 -28.42
CA SER A 21 5.35 47.20 -27.12
C SER A 21 5.18 46.04 -26.14
N ILE A 22 6.28 45.52 -25.62
CA ILE A 22 6.25 44.45 -24.61
C ILE A 22 6.24 45.14 -23.25
N LYS A 23 5.16 44.94 -22.49
CA LYS A 23 5.08 45.36 -21.10
C LYS A 23 5.30 44.13 -20.22
N ASN A 24 6.41 44.13 -19.48
CA ASN A 24 6.67 43.09 -18.51
C ASN A 24 5.62 43.15 -17.41
N LYS A 25 4.91 42.04 -17.20
CA LYS A 25 4.00 41.83 -16.09
C LYS A 25 4.36 40.51 -15.45
N GLN A 26 4.11 40.41 -14.15
CA GLN A 26 4.21 39.15 -13.43
C GLN A 26 3.14 38.18 -13.97
N CYS A 27 3.50 36.92 -14.14
CA CYS A 27 2.51 35.91 -14.52
C CYS A 27 1.60 35.60 -13.32
N LYS A 28 0.37 35.16 -13.61
CA LYS A 28 -0.63 34.85 -12.59
C LYS A 28 -0.18 33.78 -11.60
N ASP A 29 0.76 32.91 -11.98
CA ASP A 29 1.28 31.86 -11.11
C ASP A 29 2.32 32.39 -10.12
N CYS A 30 3.21 33.30 -10.56
CA CYS A 30 4.12 34.01 -9.66
C CYS A 30 3.35 34.92 -8.68
N GLU A 31 2.27 35.55 -9.14
CA GLU A 31 1.40 36.39 -8.30
C GLU A 31 0.70 35.58 -7.20
N LYS A 32 0.27 34.33 -7.49
CA LYS A 32 -0.31 33.42 -6.48
C LYS A 32 0.68 33.02 -5.38
N VAL A 33 1.95 32.82 -5.75
CA VAL A 33 3.01 32.46 -4.80
C VAL A 33 3.24 33.60 -3.81
N GLU A 34 3.26 34.85 -4.28
CA GLU A 34 3.40 36.05 -3.44
C GLU A 34 2.14 36.31 -2.58
N ALA A 35 0.94 36.01 -3.10
CA ALA A 35 -0.33 36.18 -2.38
C ALA A 35 -0.57 35.18 -1.23
N LYS A 36 0.42 34.33 -0.88
CA LYS A 36 0.33 33.27 0.15
C LYS A 36 -0.83 32.29 -0.03
N GLN A 37 -1.45 32.22 -1.21
CA GLN A 37 -2.44 31.21 -1.56
C GLN A 37 -1.72 29.95 -2.07
N HIS A 38 -1.05 29.25 -1.15
CA HIS A 38 -0.10 28.20 -1.49
C HIS A 38 -0.73 26.91 -2.07
N TRP A 39 -2.04 26.71 -1.95
CA TRP A 39 -2.71 25.47 -2.41
C TRP A 39 -4.23 25.63 -2.55
N LYS A 40 -4.79 24.87 -3.48
CA LYS A 40 -6.24 24.78 -3.76
C LYS A 40 -6.84 23.46 -3.31
N ALA A 41 -6.08 22.38 -3.41
CA ALA A 41 -6.48 21.06 -2.97
C ALA A 41 -5.43 20.44 -2.04
N ILE A 42 -5.88 19.69 -1.04
CA ILE A 42 -5.04 18.91 -0.13
C ILE A 42 -5.52 17.47 -0.08
N VAL A 43 -4.59 16.51 -0.14
CA VAL A 43 -4.84 15.08 0.07
C VAL A 43 -4.15 14.66 1.35
N GLN A 44 -4.93 14.24 2.33
CA GLN A 44 -4.48 13.86 3.66
C GLN A 44 -4.58 12.35 3.78
N VAL A 45 -3.43 11.65 3.73
CA VAL A 45 -3.38 10.20 3.90
C VAL A 45 -3.15 9.91 5.38
N ARG A 46 -4.03 9.10 5.97
CA ARG A 46 -3.98 8.72 7.38
C ARG A 46 -4.07 7.21 7.54
N HIS A 47 -3.18 6.67 8.37
CA HIS A 47 -3.14 5.26 8.70
C HIS A 47 -3.14 5.12 10.23
N LYS A 48 -4.18 4.46 10.77
CA LYS A 48 -4.40 4.30 12.21
C LYS A 48 -3.79 2.99 12.73
N ALA A 49 -2.52 2.74 12.40
CA ALA A 49 -1.76 1.63 12.97
C ALA A 49 -0.49 2.14 13.65
N GLU A 50 0.06 1.35 14.54
CA GLU A 50 1.29 1.71 15.29
C GLU A 50 2.55 1.67 14.42
N HIS A 51 2.53 0.86 13.36
CA HIS A 51 3.68 0.60 12.49
C HIS A 51 3.74 1.52 11.27
N LYS A 52 4.96 1.88 10.85
CA LYS A 52 5.17 2.77 9.70
C LYS A 52 5.32 2.03 8.36
N ARG A 53 5.17 0.70 8.36
CA ARG A 53 5.29 -0.17 7.17
C ARG A 53 4.49 0.33 5.96
N PHE A 54 3.26 0.79 6.20
CA PHE A 54 2.40 1.36 5.16
C PHE A 54 3.04 2.58 4.47
N PHE A 55 3.63 3.49 5.25
CA PHE A 55 4.21 4.71 4.70
C PHE A 55 5.47 4.44 3.89
N ILE A 56 6.27 3.44 4.28
CA ILE A 56 7.43 2.98 3.51
C ILE A 56 6.96 2.42 2.16
N HIS A 57 5.93 1.58 2.16
CA HIS A 57 5.39 1.03 0.93
C HIS A 57 4.77 2.11 0.03
N LEU A 58 4.00 3.02 0.62
CA LEU A 58 3.40 4.16 -0.07
C LEU A 58 4.48 5.04 -0.74
N GLU A 59 5.55 5.36 -0.02
CA GLU A 59 6.66 6.17 -0.52
C GLU A 59 7.32 5.51 -1.73
N GLN A 60 7.66 4.22 -1.63
CA GLN A 60 8.26 3.47 -2.73
C GLN A 60 7.34 3.43 -3.97
N LEU A 61 6.04 3.25 -3.75
CA LEU A 61 5.05 3.17 -4.80
C LEU A 61 4.85 4.53 -5.51
N ILE A 62 4.87 5.63 -4.75
CA ILE A 62 4.83 7.00 -5.28
C ILE A 62 6.10 7.32 -6.08
N LEU A 63 7.28 6.91 -5.60
CA LEU A 63 8.56 7.12 -6.27
C LEU A 63 8.59 6.38 -7.61
N LYS A 64 8.18 5.10 -7.64
CA LYS A 64 8.17 4.30 -8.88
C LYS A 64 7.28 4.92 -9.95
N HIS A 65 6.03 5.24 -9.59
CA HIS A 65 5.06 5.78 -10.54
C HIS A 65 5.21 7.29 -10.79
N LYS A 66 6.20 7.96 -10.16
CA LYS A 66 6.43 9.41 -10.24
C LYS A 66 5.16 10.23 -9.96
N ALA A 67 4.30 9.75 -9.06
CA ALA A 67 3.00 10.34 -8.75
C ALA A 67 3.10 11.68 -7.98
N TYR A 68 4.30 12.05 -7.52
CA TYR A 68 4.58 13.29 -6.79
C TYR A 68 4.86 14.50 -7.70
N THR A 69 5.04 14.30 -9.01
CA THR A 69 5.45 15.35 -9.97
C THR A 69 4.59 16.61 -9.96
N GLU A 70 3.28 16.47 -9.76
CA GLU A 70 2.31 17.56 -9.77
C GLU A 70 2.06 18.16 -8.37
N THR A 71 2.74 17.67 -7.33
CA THR A 71 2.59 18.15 -5.95
C THR A 71 3.40 19.42 -5.73
N THR A 72 2.82 20.39 -5.02
CA THR A 72 3.50 21.64 -4.68
C THR A 72 4.32 21.51 -3.41
N ASN A 73 3.80 20.79 -2.42
CA ASN A 73 4.44 20.60 -1.13
C ASN A 73 3.97 19.27 -0.53
N ILE A 74 4.83 18.66 0.30
CA ILE A 74 4.55 17.44 1.04
C ILE A 74 4.92 17.72 2.49
N LYS A 75 3.97 17.51 3.42
CA LYS A 75 4.22 17.70 4.86
C LYS A 75 3.86 16.45 5.62
N ILE A 76 4.78 16.00 6.46
CA ILE A 76 4.54 14.89 7.38
C ILE A 76 3.74 15.41 8.58
N ARG A 77 2.72 14.66 8.99
CA ARG A 77 1.87 14.95 10.15
C ARG A 77 1.76 13.71 11.02
N ASN A 78 1.17 13.84 12.20
CA ASN A 78 0.93 12.69 13.07
C ASN A 78 0.06 11.66 12.35
N ASN A 79 0.54 10.42 12.31
CA ASN A 79 -0.12 9.28 11.69
C ASN A 79 -0.45 9.47 10.20
N GLY A 80 0.33 10.29 9.48
CA GLY A 80 0.03 10.61 8.09
C GLY A 80 0.97 11.53 7.33
N ILE A 81 0.64 11.71 6.06
CA ILE A 81 1.31 12.62 5.13
C ILE A 81 0.23 13.45 4.43
N ASP A 82 0.53 14.74 4.23
CA ASP A 82 -0.33 15.69 3.52
C ASP A 82 0.34 16.12 2.21
N PHE A 83 -0.34 15.89 1.10
CA PHE A 83 0.05 16.35 -0.24
C PHE A 83 -0.74 17.59 -0.62
N TYR A 84 -0.03 18.64 -1.03
CA TYR A 84 -0.63 19.91 -1.43
C TYR A 84 -0.59 20.06 -2.95
N PHE A 85 -1.70 20.52 -3.52
CA PHE A 85 -1.87 20.70 -4.96
C PHE A 85 -2.40 22.10 -5.31
N GLY A 86 -1.88 22.65 -6.41
CA GLY A 86 -2.40 23.88 -7.03
C GLY A 86 -3.75 23.67 -7.71
N ASP A 87 -3.99 22.47 -8.26
CA ASP A 87 -5.22 22.11 -8.98
C ASP A 87 -5.96 20.93 -8.35
N ARG A 88 -7.29 20.95 -8.46
CA ARG A 88 -8.16 19.87 -7.96
C ARG A 88 -8.00 18.59 -8.77
N ALA A 89 -7.78 18.69 -10.08
CA ALA A 89 -7.68 17.53 -10.97
C ALA A 89 -6.52 16.61 -10.56
N ASN A 90 -5.36 17.20 -10.26
CA ASN A 90 -4.15 16.49 -9.85
C ASN A 90 -4.35 15.78 -8.50
N ALA A 91 -5.05 16.43 -7.56
CA ALA A 91 -5.42 15.79 -6.30
C ALA A 91 -6.34 14.57 -6.50
N VAL A 92 -7.34 14.66 -7.39
CA VAL A 92 -8.22 13.53 -7.72
C VAL A 92 -7.45 12.40 -8.40
N LYS A 93 -6.46 12.72 -9.25
CA LYS A 93 -5.58 11.72 -9.88
C LYS A 93 -4.79 10.93 -8.84
N LEU A 94 -4.21 11.60 -7.83
CA LEU A 94 -3.52 10.93 -6.72
C LEU A 94 -4.49 10.06 -5.89
N VAL A 95 -5.69 10.56 -5.60
CA VAL A 95 -6.70 9.78 -4.84
C VAL A 95 -7.07 8.49 -5.58
N LYS A 96 -7.36 8.57 -6.89
CA LYS A 96 -7.66 7.39 -7.72
C LYS A 96 -6.51 6.41 -7.79
N PHE A 97 -5.28 6.92 -7.83
CA PHE A 97 -4.08 6.11 -7.77
C PHE A 97 -4.01 5.33 -6.45
N LEU A 98 -4.26 5.99 -5.30
CA LEU A 98 -4.30 5.31 -4.01
C LEU A 98 -5.41 4.25 -3.93
N GLU A 99 -6.60 4.54 -4.47
CA GLU A 99 -7.71 3.57 -4.57
C GLU A 99 -7.36 2.33 -5.40
N SER A 100 -6.49 2.45 -6.42
CA SER A 100 -6.09 1.30 -7.23
C SER A 100 -5.13 0.33 -6.53
N PHE A 101 -4.33 0.82 -5.57
CA PHE A 101 -3.32 0.02 -4.89
C PHE A 101 -3.75 -0.43 -3.49
N PHE A 102 -4.56 0.38 -2.79
CA PHE A 102 -4.89 0.17 -1.38
C PHE A 102 -6.40 0.16 -1.14
N PRO A 103 -6.89 -0.58 -0.14
CA PRO A 103 -8.27 -0.51 0.28
C PRO A 103 -8.43 0.75 1.14
N VAL A 104 -9.01 1.80 0.57
CA VAL A 104 -9.13 3.12 1.22
C VAL A 104 -10.56 3.61 1.29
N LYS A 105 -10.84 4.45 2.28
CA LYS A 105 -12.04 5.27 2.37
C LYS A 105 -11.68 6.71 2.10
N VAL A 106 -12.32 7.30 1.09
CA VAL A 106 -12.11 8.69 0.72
C VAL A 106 -13.30 9.53 1.18
N LEU A 107 -13.02 10.58 1.93
CA LEU A 107 -13.99 11.62 2.28
C LEU A 107 -13.57 12.93 1.63
N THR A 108 -14.50 13.54 0.90
CA THR A 108 -14.26 14.82 0.20
C THR A 108 -14.98 15.93 0.93
N SER A 109 -14.32 17.08 1.08
CA SER A 109 -14.90 18.28 1.65
C SER A 109 -14.45 19.49 0.84
N GLU A 110 -15.33 20.48 0.75
CA GLU A 110 -15.05 21.74 0.07
C GLU A 110 -15.41 22.91 0.98
N ARG A 111 -14.58 23.95 0.92
CA ARG A 111 -14.75 25.19 1.68
C ARG A 111 -14.73 26.36 0.71
N LEU A 112 -15.82 27.11 0.65
CA LEU A 112 -15.87 28.36 -0.10
C LEU A 112 -14.95 29.38 0.57
N ILE A 113 -14.05 29.97 -0.21
CA ILE A 113 -13.19 31.08 0.23
C ILE A 113 -13.84 32.40 -0.13
N SER A 114 -14.24 32.53 -1.40
CA SER A 114 -14.82 33.77 -1.91
C SER A 114 -15.75 33.47 -3.08
N LYS A 115 -16.74 34.34 -3.26
CA LYS A 115 -17.68 34.30 -4.39
C LYS A 115 -17.75 35.68 -5.02
N ASP A 116 -17.36 35.76 -6.27
CA ASP A 116 -17.51 36.97 -7.08
C ASP A 116 -18.92 36.98 -7.66
N ILE A 117 -19.76 37.92 -7.20
CA ILE A 117 -21.17 38.01 -7.56
C ILE A 117 -21.35 38.46 -9.01
N GLN A 118 -20.47 39.32 -9.52
CA GLN A 118 -20.56 39.89 -10.87
C GLN A 118 -20.25 38.84 -11.95
N ASN A 119 -19.34 37.93 -11.62
CA ASN A 119 -18.78 36.91 -12.49
C ASN A 119 -19.38 35.51 -12.22
N SER A 120 -20.14 35.37 -11.12
CA SER A 120 -20.62 34.09 -10.60
C SER A 120 -19.50 33.05 -10.38
N LYS A 121 -18.23 33.45 -10.32
CA LYS A 121 -17.10 32.56 -10.02
C LYS A 121 -16.91 32.45 -8.52
N SER A 122 -16.80 31.21 -8.06
CA SER A 122 -16.56 30.88 -6.66
C SER A 122 -15.20 30.19 -6.52
N ASN A 123 -14.43 30.64 -5.54
CA ASN A 123 -13.14 30.06 -5.20
C ASN A 123 -13.31 29.11 -4.02
N TYR A 124 -12.96 27.84 -4.21
CA TYR A 124 -13.08 26.80 -3.21
C TYR A 124 -11.71 26.21 -2.88
N LYS A 125 -11.54 25.81 -1.62
CA LYS A 125 -10.51 24.88 -1.17
C LYS A 125 -11.10 23.50 -1.01
N PHE A 126 -10.41 22.51 -1.55
CA PHE A 126 -10.82 21.11 -1.50
C PHE A 126 -9.91 20.35 -0.55
N SER A 127 -10.50 19.51 0.31
CA SER A 127 -9.76 18.61 1.18
C SER A 127 -10.25 17.18 0.99
N PHE A 128 -9.32 16.29 0.68
CA PHE A 128 -9.54 14.86 0.52
C PHE A 128 -8.91 14.16 1.72
N SER A 129 -9.73 13.55 2.58
CA SER A 129 -9.27 12.72 3.69
C SER A 129 -9.30 11.26 3.24
N VAL A 130 -8.13 10.65 3.12
CA VAL A 130 -7.94 9.25 2.73
C VAL A 130 -7.58 8.46 3.98
N GLU A 131 -8.51 7.63 4.45
CA GLU A 131 -8.28 6.70 5.56
C GLU A 131 -7.98 5.30 5.00
N VAL A 132 -6.85 4.74 5.42
CA VAL A 132 -6.40 3.40 5.04
C VAL A 132 -6.78 2.41 6.14
N VAL A 133 -7.07 1.17 5.75
CA VAL A 133 -7.30 0.05 6.66
C VAL A 133 -6.12 -0.12 7.65
N PRO A 134 -6.36 -0.31 8.96
CA PRO A 134 -5.33 -0.23 10.01
C PRO A 134 -4.55 -1.54 10.26
N PHE A 135 -4.60 -2.53 9.36
CA PHE A 135 -3.91 -3.81 9.50
C PHE A 135 -3.10 -4.14 8.24
N PHE A 136 -2.14 -5.05 8.39
CA PHE A 136 -1.20 -5.47 7.36
C PHE A 136 -1.39 -6.93 6.95
N THR A 137 -0.68 -7.30 5.89
CA THR A 137 -0.32 -8.68 5.58
C THR A 137 0.24 -9.38 6.81
N ASP A 138 -0.17 -10.63 7.03
CA ASP A 138 0.24 -11.51 8.13
C ASP A 138 -0.24 -11.11 9.53
N ASP A 139 -1.09 -10.09 9.65
CA ASP A 139 -1.76 -9.76 10.91
C ASP A 139 -2.92 -10.74 11.20
N LEU A 140 -3.18 -10.95 12.50
CA LEU A 140 -4.23 -11.84 12.99
C LEU A 140 -5.47 -11.03 13.40
N LEU A 141 -6.61 -11.32 12.77
CA LEU A 141 -7.87 -10.64 13.01
C LEU A 141 -8.87 -11.57 13.70
N VAL A 142 -9.61 -10.99 14.65
CA VAL A 142 -10.80 -11.58 15.26
C VAL A 142 -12.02 -10.87 14.71
N ILE A 143 -12.93 -11.65 14.15
CA ILE A 143 -14.21 -11.21 13.60
C ILE A 143 -15.32 -11.62 14.57
N GLU A 144 -16.29 -10.74 14.75
CA GLU A 144 -17.52 -11.06 15.48
C GLU A 144 -18.22 -12.31 14.90
N LYS A 145 -18.57 -13.27 15.76
CA LYS A 145 -19.16 -14.58 15.37
C LYS A 145 -20.32 -14.45 14.37
N ASN A 146 -21.26 -13.52 14.61
CA ASN A 146 -22.43 -13.31 13.73
C ASN A 146 -22.04 -12.98 12.29
N PHE A 147 -21.02 -12.14 12.13
CA PHE A 147 -20.54 -11.73 10.82
C PHE A 147 -19.67 -12.81 10.18
N ALA A 148 -18.85 -13.50 10.97
CA ALA A 148 -18.08 -14.65 10.52
C ALA A 148 -18.98 -15.77 9.95
N HIS A 149 -20.10 -16.08 10.63
CA HIS A 149 -21.10 -17.03 10.14
C HIS A 149 -21.75 -16.59 8.82
N SER A 150 -22.05 -15.29 8.68
CA SER A 150 -22.61 -14.74 7.44
C SER A 150 -21.65 -14.88 6.25
N LEU A 151 -20.35 -14.78 6.50
CA LEU A 151 -19.29 -14.99 5.51
C LEU A 151 -18.93 -16.49 5.33
N GLY A 152 -19.37 -17.34 6.26
CA GLY A 152 -19.04 -18.75 6.33
C GLY A 152 -17.54 -18.99 6.55
N ILE A 153 -16.95 -18.29 7.51
CA ILE A 153 -15.55 -18.45 7.97
C ILE A 153 -15.49 -18.59 9.48
N ALA A 154 -14.37 -19.12 9.96
CA ALA A 154 -14.02 -19.07 11.37
C ALA A 154 -13.91 -17.61 11.89
N PRO A 155 -14.17 -17.37 13.19
CA PRO A 155 -14.01 -16.06 13.80
C PRO A 155 -12.58 -15.51 13.75
N ILE A 156 -11.56 -16.38 13.73
CA ILE A 156 -10.16 -15.96 13.59
C ILE A 156 -9.71 -16.15 12.16
N VAL A 157 -9.06 -15.13 11.62
CA VAL A 157 -8.65 -15.08 10.22
C VAL A 157 -7.30 -14.40 10.11
N LEU A 158 -6.47 -14.90 9.19
CA LEU A 158 -5.20 -14.27 8.82
C LEU A 158 -5.41 -13.33 7.64
N VAL A 159 -4.76 -12.18 7.65
CA VAL A 159 -4.73 -11.30 6.48
C VAL A 159 -3.67 -11.79 5.52
N LYS A 160 -4.08 -12.39 4.39
CA LYS A 160 -3.11 -12.95 3.44
C LYS A 160 -2.54 -11.91 2.50
N LYS A 161 -3.39 -11.00 2.02
CA LYS A 161 -3.00 -10.01 1.02
C LYS A 161 -3.84 -8.74 1.15
N LEU A 162 -3.15 -7.61 1.05
CA LEU A 162 -3.74 -6.27 1.01
C LEU A 162 -3.36 -5.58 -0.29
N ALA A 163 -4.31 -5.51 -1.20
CA ALA A 163 -4.24 -4.68 -2.40
C ALA A 163 -5.52 -3.82 -2.43
N ASN A 164 -6.07 -3.52 -3.60
CA ASN A 164 -7.41 -2.91 -3.73
C ASN A 164 -8.50 -3.70 -2.96
N THR A 165 -8.36 -5.02 -2.89
CA THR A 165 -9.23 -5.89 -2.08
C THR A 165 -8.44 -6.52 -0.93
N ILE A 166 -9.14 -6.74 0.19
CA ILE A 166 -8.60 -7.39 1.39
C ILE A 166 -8.84 -8.89 1.24
N SER A 167 -7.78 -9.69 1.21
CA SER A 167 -7.89 -11.15 1.17
C SER A 167 -7.61 -11.73 2.56
N LEU A 168 -8.63 -12.35 3.15
CA LEU A 168 -8.58 -13.04 4.43
C LEU A 168 -8.51 -14.55 4.22
N LEU A 169 -7.72 -15.23 5.04
CA LEU A 169 -7.54 -16.68 5.04
C LEU A 169 -8.03 -17.28 6.35
N ASP A 170 -9.07 -18.11 6.26
CA ASP A 170 -9.43 -19.04 7.32
C ASP A 170 -8.47 -20.23 7.25
N PHE A 171 -7.59 -20.34 8.25
CA PHE A 171 -6.55 -21.36 8.31
C PHE A 171 -7.08 -22.73 8.77
N ILE A 172 -8.28 -22.79 9.37
CA ILE A 172 -8.90 -24.06 9.79
C ILE A 172 -9.55 -24.71 8.58
N ASN A 173 -10.38 -23.94 7.86
CA ASN A 173 -11.15 -24.45 6.73
C ASN A 173 -10.45 -24.28 5.38
N LEU A 174 -9.29 -23.62 5.33
CA LEU A 174 -8.57 -23.25 4.09
C LEU A 174 -9.47 -22.50 3.10
N LYS A 175 -10.23 -21.51 3.59
CA LYS A 175 -11.11 -20.69 2.75
C LYS A 175 -10.55 -19.28 2.65
N ILE A 176 -10.46 -18.76 1.42
CA ILE A 176 -10.04 -17.39 1.16
C ILE A 176 -11.28 -16.56 0.88
N ILE A 177 -11.43 -15.45 1.62
CA ILE A 177 -12.49 -14.48 1.42
C ILE A 177 -11.88 -13.17 0.96
N LYS A 178 -12.46 -12.58 -0.09
CA LYS A 178 -12.11 -11.26 -0.58
C LYS A 178 -13.16 -10.26 -0.11
N LEU A 179 -12.72 -9.22 0.58
CA LEU A 179 -13.56 -8.12 1.03
C LEU A 179 -13.17 -6.83 0.29
N ASN A 180 -14.19 -6.06 -0.09
CA ASN A 180 -14.00 -4.72 -0.63
C ASN A 180 -13.80 -3.71 0.50
N ALA A 181 -13.13 -2.59 0.20
CA ALA A 181 -12.94 -1.49 1.16
C ALA A 181 -14.27 -1.03 1.79
N ASN A 182 -15.31 -0.82 0.98
CA ASN A 182 -16.62 -0.39 1.47
C ASN A 182 -17.25 -1.39 2.46
N GLN A 183 -17.09 -2.69 2.22
CA GLN A 183 -17.61 -3.73 3.12
C GLN A 183 -16.88 -3.70 4.47
N TYR A 184 -15.56 -3.53 4.44
CA TYR A 184 -14.77 -3.38 5.66
C TYR A 184 -15.17 -2.12 6.45
N PHE A 185 -15.21 -0.95 5.82
CA PHE A 185 -15.48 0.31 6.51
C PHE A 185 -16.92 0.41 7.06
N SER A 186 -17.87 -0.29 6.45
CA SER A 186 -19.26 -0.38 6.96
C SER A 186 -19.35 -1.23 8.22
N ASN A 187 -18.46 -2.21 8.36
CA ASN A 187 -18.47 -3.21 9.42
C ASN A 187 -17.22 -3.12 10.31
N ARG A 188 -16.60 -1.93 10.38
CA ARG A 188 -15.32 -1.71 11.07
C ARG A 188 -15.30 -2.26 12.49
N ASP A 189 -16.38 -2.04 13.24
CA ASP A 189 -16.48 -2.41 14.65
C ASP A 189 -16.49 -3.93 14.90
N LYS A 190 -16.69 -4.71 13.83
CA LYS A 190 -16.72 -6.18 13.88
C LYS A 190 -15.34 -6.81 13.68
N PHE A 191 -14.33 -6.02 13.33
CA PHE A 191 -12.96 -6.47 13.11
C PHE A 191 -12.04 -5.95 14.21
N ASN A 192 -11.48 -6.86 14.99
CA ASN A 192 -10.49 -6.55 16.01
C ASN A 192 -9.13 -7.12 15.61
N LEU A 193 -8.10 -6.28 15.67
CA LEU A 193 -6.72 -6.72 15.50
C LEU A 193 -6.24 -7.37 16.80
N LEU A 194 -5.87 -8.64 16.75
CA LEU A 194 -5.40 -9.39 17.92
C LEU A 194 -3.88 -9.33 18.06
N CYS A 195 -3.18 -9.68 16.98
CA CYS A 195 -1.72 -9.68 16.94
C CYS A 195 -1.26 -8.95 15.68
N SER A 196 -0.25 -8.10 15.86
CA SER A 196 0.47 -7.50 14.73
C SER A 196 1.80 -8.21 14.51
N SER A 197 2.34 -8.10 13.30
CA SER A 197 3.64 -8.65 12.86
C SER A 197 4.81 -8.51 13.84
N LYS A 198 4.83 -7.49 14.70
CA LYS A 198 5.80 -7.27 15.79
C LYS A 198 5.91 -8.44 16.77
N LEU A 199 4.82 -9.16 17.00
CA LEU A 199 4.71 -10.24 17.98
C LEU A 199 4.99 -11.62 17.37
N LEU A 200 5.47 -11.68 16.12
CA LEU A 200 5.82 -12.94 15.48
C LEU A 200 7.01 -13.59 16.18
N THR A 201 6.81 -14.82 16.64
CA THR A 201 7.85 -15.67 17.22
C THR A 201 8.26 -16.75 16.22
N LYS A 202 9.48 -17.23 16.38
CA LYS A 202 10.06 -18.29 15.54
C LYS A 202 9.72 -19.66 16.11
N PHE A 203 9.41 -20.59 15.21
CA PHE A 203 9.16 -21.99 15.51
C PHE A 203 9.90 -22.84 14.51
N THR A 204 10.52 -23.92 14.97
CA THR A 204 11.21 -24.90 14.13
C THR A 204 10.36 -26.15 14.00
N ILE A 205 10.32 -26.72 12.80
CA ILE A 205 9.52 -27.91 12.52
C ILE A 205 10.33 -29.15 12.88
N ILE A 206 9.74 -30.01 13.73
CA ILE A 206 10.31 -31.31 14.09
C ILE A 206 9.78 -32.39 13.14
N GLU A 207 8.45 -32.51 13.03
CA GLU A 207 7.80 -33.58 12.27
C GLU A 207 6.61 -33.04 11.48
N ILE A 208 6.42 -33.59 10.27
CA ILE A 208 5.32 -33.24 9.37
C ILE A 208 4.47 -34.49 9.11
N ASN A 209 3.21 -34.46 9.56
CA ASN A 209 2.28 -35.55 9.33
C ASN A 209 1.64 -35.47 7.94
N LYS A 210 0.78 -36.45 7.62
CA LYS A 210 0.05 -36.47 6.34
C LYS A 210 -0.98 -35.33 6.28
N PRO A 211 -1.17 -34.70 5.10
CA PRO A 211 -2.16 -33.65 4.91
C PRO A 211 -3.58 -34.18 5.11
N ILE A 212 -4.37 -33.47 5.92
CA ILE A 212 -5.79 -33.76 6.17
C ILE A 212 -6.64 -33.24 5.00
N LEU A 213 -6.37 -32.01 4.58
CA LEU A 213 -7.12 -31.33 3.53
C LEU A 213 -6.16 -30.69 2.53
N LYS A 214 -6.47 -30.83 1.23
CA LYS A 214 -5.76 -30.14 0.15
C LYS A 214 -6.73 -29.26 -0.59
N ARG A 215 -6.40 -27.97 -0.71
CA ARG A 215 -7.07 -27.01 -1.59
C ARG A 215 -6.03 -26.30 -2.43
N GLU A 216 -6.47 -25.62 -3.50
CA GLU A 216 -5.54 -24.97 -4.41
C GLU A 216 -4.62 -24.00 -3.67
N GLY A 217 -3.32 -24.32 -3.67
CA GLY A 217 -2.26 -23.52 -3.03
C GLY A 217 -1.97 -23.86 -1.56
N TYR A 218 -2.91 -24.42 -0.79
CA TYR A 218 -2.77 -24.65 0.65
C TYR A 218 -3.08 -26.10 1.05
N HIS A 219 -2.25 -26.65 1.92
CA HIS A 219 -2.46 -27.99 2.50
C HIS A 219 -2.55 -27.87 4.01
N LEU A 220 -3.64 -28.38 4.58
CA LEU A 220 -3.84 -28.44 6.02
C LEU A 220 -3.10 -29.67 6.53
N VAL A 221 -2.01 -29.45 7.24
CA VAL A 221 -1.11 -30.51 7.71
C VAL A 221 -0.96 -30.38 9.23
N PRO A 222 -1.13 -31.46 10.01
CA PRO A 222 -0.70 -31.49 11.40
C PRO A 222 0.83 -31.54 11.43
N ILE A 223 1.45 -30.65 12.20
CA ILE A 223 2.89 -30.57 12.38
C ILE A 223 3.22 -30.44 13.85
N THR A 224 4.40 -30.95 14.19
CA THR A 224 4.99 -30.83 15.52
C THR A 224 6.08 -29.77 15.45
N VAL A 225 5.95 -28.71 16.24
CA VAL A 225 6.87 -27.56 16.23
C VAL A 225 7.46 -27.29 17.60
N THR A 226 8.67 -26.73 17.63
CA THR A 226 9.30 -26.26 18.86
C THR A 226 9.74 -24.81 18.77
N LYS A 227 9.59 -24.08 19.88
CA LYS A 227 9.98 -22.66 20.00
C LYS A 227 11.45 -22.50 20.36
N ASN A 228 11.91 -23.26 21.35
CA ASN A 228 13.25 -23.16 21.96
C ASN A 228 13.75 -24.54 22.45
N GLU A 229 13.53 -25.60 21.66
CA GLU A 229 13.92 -27.01 21.93
C GLU A 229 13.24 -27.68 23.14
N MET A 230 12.66 -26.92 24.08
CA MET A 230 12.01 -27.44 25.29
C MET A 230 10.49 -27.61 25.14
N ASP A 231 9.84 -26.65 24.49
CA ASP A 231 8.38 -26.65 24.31
C ASP A 231 8.03 -27.24 22.96
N VAL A 232 7.25 -28.33 22.97
CA VAL A 232 6.77 -29.03 21.77
C VAL A 232 5.27 -28.84 21.65
N PHE A 233 4.83 -28.36 20.49
CA PHE A 233 3.41 -28.10 20.20
C PHE A 233 2.97 -28.91 18.98
N GLU A 234 1.82 -29.58 19.09
CA GLU A 234 1.15 -30.24 17.97
C GLU A 234 0.04 -29.34 17.43
N ILE A 235 0.18 -28.87 16.20
CA ILE A 235 -0.77 -27.92 15.61
C ILE A 235 -1.06 -28.21 14.13
N LYS A 236 -2.17 -27.68 13.63
CA LYS A 236 -2.52 -27.75 12.21
C LYS A 236 -2.11 -26.47 11.51
N THR A 237 -1.33 -26.58 10.44
CA THR A 237 -0.91 -25.44 9.62
C THR A 237 -1.51 -25.50 8.23
N HIS A 238 -1.79 -24.34 7.67
CA HIS A 238 -2.24 -24.18 6.28
C HIS A 238 -1.07 -24.15 5.26
N LEU A 239 0.17 -24.04 5.75
CA LEU A 239 1.37 -23.85 4.93
C LEU A 239 1.94 -25.15 4.34
N GLY A 240 1.28 -26.29 4.52
CA GLY A 240 1.84 -27.64 4.29
C GLY A 240 2.28 -28.00 2.87
N LYS A 241 2.21 -27.10 1.89
CA LYS A 241 2.65 -27.34 0.52
C LYS A 241 4.17 -27.27 0.36
N ASP A 242 4.80 -26.29 1.01
CA ASP A 242 6.20 -25.92 0.78
C ASP A 242 7.10 -26.16 2.03
N LEU A 243 6.61 -26.98 2.97
CA LEU A 243 7.29 -27.27 4.23
C LEU A 243 8.20 -28.50 4.12
N LYS A 244 9.35 -28.41 4.80
CA LYS A 244 10.30 -29.48 5.06
C LYS A 244 10.59 -29.50 6.56
N GLU A 245 11.04 -30.65 7.06
CA GLU A 245 11.58 -30.78 8.41
C GLU A 245 12.78 -29.82 8.58
N GLU A 246 13.00 -29.34 9.79
CA GLU A 246 14.03 -28.33 10.15
C GLU A 246 13.82 -26.93 9.57
N ASP A 247 12.73 -26.67 8.83
CA ASP A 247 12.39 -25.32 8.42
C ASP A 247 11.97 -24.45 9.62
N THR A 248 12.32 -23.16 9.57
CA THR A 248 11.85 -22.16 10.54
C THR A 248 10.59 -21.45 10.02
N LEU A 249 9.55 -21.44 10.85
CA LEU A 249 8.28 -20.76 10.63
C LEU A 249 8.13 -19.59 11.60
N LEU A 250 7.38 -18.58 11.17
CA LEU A 250 6.94 -17.47 11.99
C LEU A 250 5.47 -17.64 12.34
N GLY A 251 5.13 -17.45 13.61
CA GLY A 251 3.77 -17.58 14.11
C GLY A 251 3.50 -16.76 15.35
N TYR A 252 2.24 -16.75 15.78
CA TYR A 252 1.79 -16.14 17.02
C TYR A 252 1.56 -17.22 18.07
N ASP A 253 2.12 -16.97 19.24
CA ASP A 253 1.87 -17.73 20.47
C ASP A 253 0.70 -17.08 21.21
N LEU A 254 -0.47 -17.72 21.20
CA LEU A 254 -1.71 -17.18 21.76
C LEU A 254 -1.96 -17.66 23.19
N THR A 255 -1.11 -18.52 23.74
CA THR A 255 -1.23 -19.10 25.09
C THR A 255 -1.35 -18.04 26.19
N ASN A 256 -0.65 -16.92 26.05
CA ASN A 256 -0.57 -15.85 27.04
C ASN A 256 -1.47 -14.64 26.73
N PHE A 257 -2.34 -14.71 25.72
CA PHE A 257 -3.21 -13.58 25.37
C PHE A 257 -4.47 -13.52 26.25
N ASN A 258 -4.88 -12.29 26.60
CA ASN A 258 -6.05 -12.08 27.44
C ASN A 258 -7.34 -12.56 26.76
N ASN A 259 -8.03 -13.49 27.42
CA ASN A 259 -9.23 -14.20 26.94
C ASN A 259 -10.48 -13.33 26.69
N SER A 260 -10.47 -12.03 26.98
CA SER A 260 -11.69 -11.19 26.89
C SER A 260 -12.22 -10.97 25.47
N ILE A 261 -11.38 -11.18 24.45
CA ILE A 261 -11.73 -11.01 23.02
C ILE A 261 -11.84 -12.39 22.32
N ILE A 262 -11.38 -13.43 22.99
CA ILE A 262 -11.07 -14.75 22.43
C ILE A 262 -12.32 -15.62 22.58
N THR A 263 -12.83 -16.12 21.46
CA THR A 263 -13.93 -17.10 21.44
C THR A 263 -13.42 -18.46 21.95
N GLU A 264 -14.27 -19.31 22.53
CA GLU A 264 -13.82 -20.59 23.14
C GLU A 264 -13.03 -21.55 22.21
N ASP A 265 -13.08 -21.36 20.88
CA ASP A 265 -12.45 -22.23 19.86
C ASP A 265 -11.12 -21.70 19.27
N VAL A 266 -10.34 -20.91 20.03
CA VAL A 266 -9.08 -20.35 19.51
C VAL A 266 -7.92 -21.35 19.65
N PRO A 267 -7.15 -21.60 18.57
CA PRO A 267 -5.93 -22.42 18.67
C PRO A 267 -4.88 -21.74 19.54
N GLU A 268 -4.09 -22.53 20.27
CA GLU A 268 -3.01 -22.02 21.12
C GLU A 268 -1.89 -21.33 20.33
N LEU A 269 -1.67 -21.78 19.08
CA LEU A 269 -0.58 -21.28 18.24
C LEU A 269 -1.01 -21.22 16.78
N VAL A 270 -0.69 -20.10 16.13
CA VAL A 270 -1.04 -19.85 14.73
C VAL A 270 0.21 -19.54 13.94
N LEU A 271 0.58 -20.44 13.02
CA LEU A 271 1.69 -20.22 12.09
C LEU A 271 1.22 -19.41 10.90
N VAL A 272 2.02 -18.44 10.48
CA VAL A 272 1.63 -17.42 9.51
C VAL A 272 2.41 -17.56 8.20
N ARG A 273 3.74 -17.64 8.29
CA ARG A 273 4.60 -17.76 7.11
C ARG A 273 5.88 -18.52 7.44
N LYS A 274 6.51 -19.06 6.39
CA LYS A 274 7.86 -19.59 6.47
C LYS A 274 8.87 -18.45 6.47
N GLU A 275 9.88 -18.51 7.33
CA GLU A 275 10.99 -17.58 7.27
C GLU A 275 11.73 -17.81 5.94
N THR A 276 11.78 -16.79 5.09
CA THR A 276 12.59 -16.88 3.88
C THR A 276 14.05 -16.77 4.29
N ASN A 277 14.91 -17.61 3.72
CA ASN A 277 16.34 -17.60 4.04
C ASN A 277 16.89 -16.19 3.86
N LYS A 278 17.50 -15.65 4.91
CA LYS A 278 18.11 -14.30 5.02
C LYS A 278 19.21 -13.99 3.98
N ASN A 279 19.42 -14.85 3.01
CA ASN A 279 20.44 -14.74 1.96
C ASN A 279 19.95 -13.92 0.75
N VAL A 280 19.19 -12.85 0.98
CA VAL A 280 18.93 -11.85 -0.06
C VAL A 280 20.01 -10.77 0.07
N LYS A 281 20.96 -10.75 -0.87
CA LYS A 281 21.95 -9.67 -0.97
C LYS A 281 21.28 -8.42 -1.57
N TRP A 282 20.94 -7.47 -0.71
CA TRP A 282 20.41 -6.17 -1.13
C TRP A 282 21.53 -5.29 -1.67
N LYS A 283 21.28 -4.58 -2.79
CA LYS A 283 22.29 -3.79 -3.51
C LYS A 283 22.75 -2.53 -2.77
N GLU A 284 22.04 -2.08 -1.73
CA GLU A 284 22.38 -0.88 -0.96
C GLU A 284 22.34 -1.14 0.56
N ASN A 285 23.36 -0.62 1.26
CA ASN A 285 23.40 -0.57 2.72
C ASN A 285 22.48 0.53 3.22
N LEU A 286 21.18 0.27 3.24
CA LEU A 286 20.23 1.11 3.97
C LEU A 286 20.34 0.76 5.46
N ASN A 287 20.30 1.75 6.35
CA ASN A 287 20.07 1.51 7.77
C ASN A 287 18.65 0.96 7.94
N LEU A 288 18.52 -0.35 7.77
CA LEU A 288 17.26 -1.08 7.78
C LEU A 288 16.75 -1.18 9.21
N ASN A 289 15.79 -0.32 9.59
CA ASN A 289 14.93 -0.61 10.73
C ASN A 289 14.25 -1.97 10.49
N GLU A 290 13.97 -2.74 11.55
CA GLU A 290 13.30 -4.06 11.45
C GLU A 290 12.02 -4.02 10.60
N GLU A 291 11.28 -2.91 10.64
CA GLU A 291 10.08 -2.68 9.81
C GLU A 291 10.37 -2.62 8.31
N HIS A 292 11.53 -2.11 7.89
CA HIS A 292 11.96 -2.17 6.49
C HIS A 292 12.28 -3.60 6.06
N PHE A 293 12.87 -4.40 6.95
CA PHE A 293 13.16 -5.80 6.65
C PHE A 293 11.86 -6.59 6.43
N TYR A 294 10.89 -6.44 7.33
CA TYR A 294 9.56 -7.03 7.15
C TYR A 294 8.92 -6.57 5.84
N TYR A 295 8.95 -5.28 5.52
CA TYR A 295 8.45 -4.77 4.24
C TYR A 295 9.10 -5.47 3.04
N LEU A 296 10.42 -5.61 3.03
CA LEU A 296 11.14 -6.27 1.95
C LEU A 296 10.78 -7.74 1.77
N GLU A 297 10.53 -8.48 2.86
CA GLU A 297 10.06 -9.87 2.79
C GLU A 297 8.67 -9.99 2.17
N ASP A 298 7.74 -9.09 2.52
CA ASP A 298 6.40 -9.08 1.94
C ASP A 298 6.45 -8.78 0.44
N VAL A 299 7.27 -7.79 0.06
CA VAL A 299 7.51 -7.49 -1.35
C VAL A 299 8.07 -8.71 -2.06
N ALA A 300 9.05 -9.41 -1.48
CA ALA A 300 9.66 -10.58 -2.10
C ALA A 300 8.67 -11.76 -2.30
N ASN A 301 7.68 -11.89 -1.40
CA ASN A 301 6.70 -12.96 -1.44
C ASN A 301 5.52 -12.68 -2.37
N ASP A 302 5.15 -11.41 -2.58
CA ASP A 302 4.02 -11.03 -3.43
C ASP A 302 4.45 -10.68 -4.86
N LYS A 303 4.28 -11.63 -5.79
CA LYS A 303 4.61 -11.46 -7.23
C LYS A 303 3.96 -10.23 -7.89
N GLU A 304 2.75 -9.85 -7.46
CA GLU A 304 2.08 -8.63 -7.94
C GLU A 304 2.71 -7.35 -7.38
N ILE A 305 3.16 -7.37 -6.13
CA ILE A 305 3.89 -6.25 -5.53
C ILE A 305 5.27 -6.14 -6.19
N VAL A 306 5.95 -7.25 -6.47
CA VAL A 306 7.20 -7.25 -7.27
C VAL A 306 6.97 -6.66 -8.66
N GLY A 307 5.95 -7.08 -9.40
CA GLY A 307 5.63 -6.50 -10.71
C GLY A 307 5.25 -5.01 -10.63
N ASN A 308 4.57 -4.61 -9.55
CA ASN A 308 4.19 -3.23 -9.30
C ASN A 308 5.32 -2.37 -8.72
N LEU A 309 6.39 -2.93 -8.14
CA LEU A 309 7.52 -2.19 -7.53
C LEU A 309 8.83 -2.26 -8.32
N CYS A 310 9.07 -3.33 -9.08
CA CYS A 310 10.25 -3.54 -9.91
C CYS A 310 9.84 -3.73 -11.38
N GLU A 311 10.60 -3.15 -12.31
CA GLU A 311 10.74 -3.79 -13.62
C GLU A 311 11.74 -4.92 -13.39
N ILE A 312 11.36 -6.16 -13.71
CA ILE A 312 12.38 -7.19 -13.87
C ILE A 312 13.13 -6.76 -15.12
N GLU A 313 14.27 -6.08 -14.96
CA GLU A 313 15.29 -6.11 -16.00
C GLU A 313 15.48 -7.59 -16.29
N ASN A 314 15.06 -8.02 -17.48
CA ASN A 314 15.34 -9.36 -17.94
C ASN A 314 16.83 -9.58 -17.68
N LYS A 315 17.17 -10.55 -16.84
CA LYS A 315 18.56 -10.96 -16.59
C LYS A 315 19.31 -11.38 -17.86
N ASN A 316 18.62 -11.38 -19.01
CA ASN A 316 19.16 -11.73 -20.31
C ASN A 316 19.72 -10.52 -21.07
N GLU A 317 19.28 -9.28 -20.83
CA GLU A 317 19.79 -8.11 -21.58
C GLU A 317 21.18 -7.67 -21.08
N ILE A 318 21.46 -7.83 -19.78
CA ILE A 318 22.78 -7.50 -19.21
C ILE A 318 23.85 -8.49 -19.73
N ILE A 319 23.48 -9.75 -20.00
CA ILE A 319 24.42 -10.76 -20.52
C ILE A 319 24.71 -10.49 -22.01
N GLU A 320 23.71 -10.11 -22.80
CA GLU A 320 23.89 -9.74 -24.20
C GLU A 320 24.72 -8.46 -24.38
N GLU A 321 24.56 -7.44 -23.52
CA GLU A 321 25.40 -6.24 -23.55
C GLU A 321 26.84 -6.49 -23.07
N PHE A 322 27.06 -7.45 -22.17
CA PHE A 322 28.41 -7.84 -21.74
C PHE A 322 29.13 -8.69 -22.81
N GLU A 323 28.43 -9.58 -23.51
CA GLU A 323 29.00 -10.38 -24.60
C GLU A 323 29.35 -9.53 -25.84
N LEU A 324 28.56 -8.49 -26.14
CA LEU A 324 28.85 -7.52 -27.21
C LEU A 324 30.06 -6.63 -26.91
N LYS A 325 30.35 -6.34 -25.64
CA LYS A 325 31.50 -5.50 -25.23
C LYS A 325 32.80 -6.26 -25.03
N MET A 326 32.78 -7.59 -24.97
CA MET A 326 33.99 -8.43 -24.90
C MET A 326 34.44 -9.00 -26.25
N ASN A 327 33.66 -8.79 -27.32
CA ASN A 327 33.98 -9.23 -28.69
C ASN A 327 34.31 -8.07 -29.66
N VAL A 328 34.84 -6.95 -29.15
CA VAL A 328 35.43 -5.87 -29.98
C VAL A 328 36.84 -5.56 -29.50
#